data_AF-W4FCA0-F1
#
_entry.id   AF-W4FCA0-F1
#
_cell.length_a   1.000
_cell.length_b   1.000
_cell.length_c   1.000
_cell.angle_alpha   90.00
_cell.angle_beta   90.00
_cell.angle_gamma   90.00
#
_symmetry.space_group_name_H-M   'P 1'
#
loop_
_entity.id
_entity.type
_entity.pdbx_description
1 polymer ?
#
loop_
_entity_poly.entity_id
_entity_poly.type
_entity_poly.pdbx_seq_one_letter_code
_entity_poly.pdbx_strand_id
1 'polypeptide(L)'
;RVLTDKEIEHAVKLVPLHARQTMRTLAAQSSVKKTTIIRHMQRAKTLMSKTSHSKPYLTDANALGRVQHALSFIKPTSKGTIFDSMHAHVHVDEIWFFLTTVKKRYYAYEDEDLPTRQLKSKRYITKVMFLAAVARPRYDYHNKCIFDGKIGVWPFVENVLAKRNSRNRPKGTPLLVPQTVTAEVYLKMISKSSCRRFRQKCLDKIRVK
;
A
#
# COMPACT_ATOMS: atom_id res chain seq x y z
N ARG A 1 -21.63 -8.97 43.48
CA ARG A 1 -22.31 -9.84 42.49
C ARG A 1 -21.38 -10.10 41.31
N VAL A 2 -21.15 -11.37 40.95
CA VAL A 2 -20.37 -11.75 39.76
C VAL A 2 -21.35 -11.86 38.59
N LEU A 3 -21.07 -11.15 37.48
CA LEU A 3 -21.87 -11.25 36.26
C LEU A 3 -21.45 -12.51 35.48
N THR A 4 -22.43 -13.25 34.97
CA THR A 4 -22.23 -14.36 34.04
C THR A 4 -21.81 -13.85 32.68
N ASP A 5 -21.18 -14.70 31.87
CA ASP A 5 -20.72 -14.29 30.53
C ASP A 5 -21.89 -13.89 29.61
N LYS A 6 -23.07 -14.50 29.76
CA LYS A 6 -24.30 -14.11 29.04
C LYS A 6 -24.82 -12.73 29.46
N GLU A 7 -24.82 -12.42 30.75
CA GLU A 7 -25.22 -11.09 31.24
C GLU A 7 -24.26 -9.99 30.72
N ILE A 8 -22.96 -10.28 30.68
CA ILE A 8 -21.94 -9.35 30.14
C ILE A 8 -22.16 -9.15 28.63
N GLU A 9 -22.37 -10.22 27.88
CA GLU A 9 -22.60 -10.14 26.44
C GLU A 9 -23.85 -9.33 26.12
N HIS A 10 -24.95 -9.55 26.85
CA HIS A 10 -26.17 -8.80 26.71
C HIS A 10 -25.96 -7.30 27.00
N ALA A 11 -25.33 -6.96 28.13
CA ALA A 11 -25.03 -5.58 28.50
C ALA A 11 -24.14 -4.87 27.45
N VAL A 12 -23.12 -5.57 26.92
CA VAL A 12 -22.26 -5.03 25.86
C VAL A 12 -23.03 -4.84 24.56
N LYS A 13 -23.92 -5.78 24.20
CA LYS A 13 -24.73 -5.70 22.96
C LYS A 13 -25.74 -4.55 22.97
N LEU A 14 -26.22 -4.11 24.14
CA LEU A 14 -27.12 -2.96 24.26
C LEU A 14 -26.45 -1.61 23.98
N VAL A 15 -25.14 -1.49 24.22
CA VAL A 15 -24.40 -0.24 23.96
C VAL A 15 -24.25 -0.03 22.45
N PRO A 16 -24.51 1.12 21.83
CA PRO A 16 -24.28 1.28 20.38
C PRO A 16 -22.78 1.23 20.03
N LEU A 17 -22.42 0.74 18.83
CA LEU A 17 -21.01 0.50 18.43
C LEU A 17 -20.11 1.75 18.56
N HIS A 18 -20.63 2.94 18.25
CA HIS A 18 -19.87 4.19 18.35
C HIS A 18 -19.44 4.51 19.79
N ALA A 19 -20.15 3.99 20.80
CA ALA A 19 -19.81 4.15 22.21
C ALA A 19 -18.87 3.04 22.74
N ARG A 20 -18.59 2.00 21.93
CA ARG A 20 -17.70 0.87 22.28
C ARG A 20 -16.24 1.04 21.84
N GLN A 21 -15.81 2.25 21.48
CA GLN A 21 -14.48 2.48 20.88
C GLN A 21 -13.32 2.21 21.83
N THR A 22 -13.49 2.50 23.13
CA THR A 22 -12.45 2.26 24.13
C THR A 22 -12.98 1.40 25.26
N MET A 23 -12.07 0.73 25.97
CA MET A 23 -12.46 -0.05 27.14
C MET A 23 -13.04 0.80 28.27
N ARG A 24 -12.68 2.08 28.34
CA ARG A 24 -13.25 3.01 29.31
C ARG A 24 -14.70 3.35 28.96
N THR A 25 -14.97 3.74 27.71
CA THR A 25 -16.32 4.12 27.26
C THR A 25 -17.27 2.93 27.29
N LEU A 26 -16.81 1.75 26.84
CA LEU A 26 -17.61 0.53 26.90
C LEU A 26 -18.01 0.18 28.34
N ALA A 27 -17.08 0.27 29.29
CA ALA A 27 -17.35 -0.03 30.70
C ALA A 27 -18.38 0.94 31.31
N ALA A 28 -18.22 2.24 31.03
CA ALA A 28 -19.15 3.26 31.52
C ALA A 28 -20.57 3.05 30.96
N GLN A 29 -20.69 2.78 29.66
CA GLN A 29 -21.99 2.68 28.97
C GLN A 29 -22.69 1.34 29.20
N SER A 30 -21.96 0.25 29.37
CA SER A 30 -22.53 -1.06 29.70
C SER A 30 -22.81 -1.25 31.19
N SER A 31 -22.38 -0.30 32.03
CA SER A 31 -22.35 -0.45 33.51
C SER A 31 -21.57 -1.69 34.00
N VAL A 32 -20.70 -2.27 33.15
CA VAL A 32 -19.83 -3.40 33.50
C VAL A 32 -18.42 -2.88 33.76
N LYS A 33 -17.83 -3.26 34.91
CA LYS A 33 -16.45 -2.86 35.24
C LYS A 33 -15.47 -3.29 34.15
N LYS A 34 -14.54 -2.41 33.80
CA LYS A 34 -13.50 -2.64 32.77
C LYS A 34 -12.75 -3.97 32.97
N THR A 35 -12.37 -4.29 34.20
CA THR A 35 -11.66 -5.54 34.54
C THR A 35 -12.50 -6.78 34.27
N THR A 36 -13.81 -6.72 34.53
CA THR A 36 -14.75 -7.80 34.22
C THR A 36 -14.86 -8.02 32.71
N ILE A 37 -14.91 -6.95 31.91
CA ILE A 37 -14.92 -7.04 30.45
C ILE A 37 -13.62 -7.68 29.93
N ILE A 38 -12.45 -7.28 30.43
CA ILE A 38 -11.16 -7.86 30.03
C ILE A 38 -11.10 -9.36 30.33
N ARG A 39 -11.52 -9.78 31.53
CA ARG A 39 -11.58 -11.22 31.87
C ARG A 39 -12.59 -11.97 31.01
N HIS A 40 -13.74 -11.37 30.69
CA HIS A 40 -14.71 -11.95 29.77
C HIS A 40 -14.12 -12.15 28.37
N MET A 41 -13.41 -11.14 27.83
CA MET A 41 -12.72 -11.26 26.54
C MET A 41 -11.70 -12.41 26.52
N GLN A 42 -10.93 -12.59 27.61
CA GLN A 42 -9.93 -13.68 27.71
C GLN A 42 -10.56 -15.07 27.82
N ARG A 43 -11.64 -15.20 28.60
CA ARG A 43 -12.31 -16.49 28.87
C ARG A 43 -13.21 -16.92 27.71
N ALA A 44 -14.15 -16.05 27.32
CA ALA A 44 -15.15 -16.36 26.31
C ALA A 44 -14.60 -16.28 24.88
N LYS A 45 -13.58 -15.44 24.63
CA LYS A 45 -12.95 -15.21 23.31
C LYS A 45 -13.90 -14.79 22.18
N THR A 46 -15.16 -14.49 22.48
CA THR A 46 -16.19 -14.04 21.53
C THR A 46 -16.19 -12.51 21.36
N LEU A 47 -15.85 -11.76 22.41
CA LEU A 47 -15.67 -10.31 22.36
C LEU A 47 -14.21 -9.96 22.07
N MET A 48 -13.97 -9.29 20.94
CA MET A 48 -12.62 -8.91 20.48
C MET A 48 -12.60 -7.52 19.85
N SER A 49 -11.43 -6.90 19.87
CA SER A 49 -11.19 -5.65 19.15
C SER A 49 -11.27 -5.90 17.65
N LYS A 50 -12.16 -5.18 16.96
CA LYS A 50 -12.31 -5.21 15.51
C LYS A 50 -11.98 -3.83 14.95
N THR A 51 -11.29 -3.80 13.81
CA THR A 51 -10.98 -2.57 13.09
C THR A 51 -11.84 -2.47 11.84
N SER A 52 -12.46 -1.31 11.65
CA SER A 52 -13.11 -0.95 10.39
C SER A 52 -12.22 0.07 9.68
N HIS A 53 -11.97 -0.16 8.38
CA HIS A 53 -11.25 0.78 7.53
C HIS A 53 -12.24 1.48 6.61
N SER A 54 -12.16 2.80 6.53
CA SER A 54 -12.89 3.57 5.54
C SER A 54 -12.44 3.15 4.15
N LYS A 55 -13.39 2.71 3.33
CA LYS A 55 -13.18 2.41 1.91
C LYS A 55 -13.83 3.51 1.07
N PRO A 56 -13.33 3.80 -0.15
CA PRO A 56 -14.01 4.70 -1.06
C PRO A 56 -15.46 4.28 -1.27
N TYR A 57 -16.38 5.25 -1.27
CA TYR A 57 -17.79 5.00 -1.54
C TYR A 57 -17.97 4.58 -3.00
N LEU A 58 -18.54 3.39 -3.22
CA LEU A 58 -18.79 2.87 -4.57
C LEU A 58 -20.23 3.18 -4.94
N THR A 59 -20.43 4.11 -5.88
CA THR A 59 -21.74 4.36 -6.49
C THR A 59 -22.14 3.19 -7.38
N ASP A 60 -23.43 3.02 -7.65
CA ASP A 60 -23.92 1.98 -8.56
C ASP A 60 -23.30 2.10 -9.96
N ALA A 61 -23.11 3.34 -10.45
CA ALA A 61 -22.42 3.61 -11.69
C ALA A 61 -20.95 3.13 -11.67
N ASN A 62 -20.22 3.36 -10.57
CA ASN A 62 -18.85 2.89 -10.41
C ASN A 62 -18.81 1.35 -10.32
N ALA A 63 -19.78 0.73 -9.65
CA ALA A 63 -19.88 -0.72 -9.54
C ALA A 63 -20.11 -1.35 -10.92
N LEU A 64 -21.05 -0.81 -11.69
CA LEU A 64 -21.33 -1.24 -13.06
C LEU A 64 -20.11 -1.09 -13.95
N GLY A 65 -19.44 0.06 -13.91
CA GLY A 65 -18.23 0.31 -14.70
C GLY A 65 -17.11 -0.68 -14.38
N ARG A 66 -16.95 -1.07 -13.11
CA ARG A 66 -15.97 -2.11 -12.71
C ARG A 66 -16.35 -3.49 -13.24
N VAL A 67 -17.62 -3.86 -13.22
CA VAL A 67 -18.10 -5.13 -13.77
C VAL A 67 -17.89 -5.14 -15.29
N GLN A 68 -18.29 -4.09 -16.00
CA GLN A 68 -18.08 -3.96 -17.44
C GLN A 68 -16.60 -4.06 -17.81
N HIS A 69 -15.73 -3.38 -17.06
CA HIS A 69 -14.29 -3.49 -17.25
C HIS A 69 -13.78 -4.92 -17.04
N ALA A 70 -14.21 -5.62 -15.99
CA ALA A 70 -13.83 -7.01 -15.75
C ALA A 70 -14.32 -7.95 -16.88
N LEU A 71 -15.57 -7.75 -17.34
CA LEU A 71 -16.16 -8.52 -18.44
C LEU A 71 -15.42 -8.28 -19.77
N SER A 72 -14.85 -7.10 -19.99
CA SER A 72 -14.08 -6.79 -21.21
C SER A 72 -12.84 -7.68 -21.40
N PHE A 73 -12.34 -8.29 -20.32
CA PHE A 73 -11.25 -9.25 -20.38
C PHE A 73 -11.72 -10.69 -20.56
N ILE A 74 -13.02 -10.97 -20.63
CA ILE A 74 -13.55 -12.31 -20.84
C ILE A 74 -13.81 -12.50 -22.33
N LYS A 75 -13.13 -13.48 -22.93
CA LYS A 75 -13.27 -13.85 -24.34
C LYS A 75 -14.10 -15.12 -24.48
N PRO A 76 -15.13 -15.14 -25.34
CA PRO A 76 -15.86 -16.37 -25.65
C PRO A 76 -14.95 -17.33 -26.44
N THR A 77 -15.14 -18.63 -26.22
CA THR A 77 -14.43 -19.72 -26.89
C THR A 77 -15.42 -20.87 -27.13
N SER A 78 -15.14 -21.76 -28.07
CA SER A 78 -15.98 -22.93 -28.38
C SER A 78 -16.28 -23.84 -27.17
N LYS A 79 -15.45 -23.79 -26.12
CA LYS A 79 -15.59 -24.59 -24.89
C LYS A 79 -16.05 -23.78 -23.67
N GLY A 80 -16.47 -22.52 -23.84
CA GLY A 80 -16.92 -21.65 -22.74
C GLY A 80 -16.31 -20.25 -22.81
N THR A 81 -15.84 -19.73 -21.68
CA THR A 81 -15.21 -18.41 -21.61
C THR A 81 -13.81 -18.51 -21.01
N ILE A 82 -12.88 -17.72 -21.53
CA ILE A 82 -11.50 -17.64 -21.04
C ILE A 82 -11.13 -16.18 -20.76
N PHE A 83 -10.26 -15.94 -19.81
CA PHE A 83 -9.70 -14.60 -19.60
C PHE A 83 -8.66 -14.26 -20.67
N ASP A 84 -8.58 -12.99 -21.05
CA ASP A 84 -7.50 -12.43 -21.86
C ASP A 84 -6.16 -12.79 -21.21
N SER A 85 -5.21 -13.24 -22.03
CA SER A 85 -3.88 -13.60 -21.54
C SER A 85 -3.11 -12.41 -20.98
N MET A 86 -3.56 -11.18 -21.24
CA MET A 86 -2.96 -9.91 -20.88
C MET A 86 -1.49 -9.82 -21.33
N HIS A 87 -1.14 -10.58 -22.38
CA HIS A 87 0.23 -10.64 -22.88
C HIS A 87 0.66 -9.35 -23.61
N ALA A 88 -0.27 -8.49 -23.99
CA ALA A 88 0.04 -7.16 -24.52
C ALA A 88 -0.08 -6.04 -23.46
N HIS A 89 -0.34 -6.38 -22.20
CA HIS A 89 -0.61 -5.38 -21.16
C HIS A 89 0.62 -5.13 -20.29
N VAL A 90 0.84 -3.84 -20.00
CA VAL A 90 1.79 -3.35 -19.01
C VAL A 90 1.00 -2.58 -17.97
N HIS A 91 1.04 -3.05 -16.73
CA HIS A 91 0.47 -2.34 -15.59
C HIS A 91 1.49 -1.34 -15.08
N VAL A 92 1.05 -0.10 -14.93
CA VAL A 92 1.85 1.02 -14.44
C VAL A 92 1.14 1.60 -13.24
N ASP A 93 1.90 1.89 -12.19
CA ASP A 93 1.37 2.51 -10.98
C ASP A 93 2.42 3.40 -10.31
N GLU A 94 1.95 4.34 -9.50
CA GLU A 94 2.76 5.27 -8.74
C GLU A 94 2.79 4.86 -7.27
N ILE A 95 4.00 4.74 -6.73
CA ILE A 95 4.21 4.34 -5.34
C ILE A 95 5.10 5.35 -4.62
N TRP A 96 4.71 5.72 -3.40
CA TRP A 96 5.52 6.56 -2.52
C TRP A 96 6.44 5.70 -1.65
N PHE A 97 7.74 5.93 -1.76
CA PHE A 97 8.74 5.38 -0.86
C PHE A 97 9.17 6.42 0.16
N PHE A 98 9.10 6.05 1.43
CA PHE A 98 9.59 6.87 2.54
C PHE A 98 10.99 6.40 2.91
N LEU A 99 11.94 7.32 2.99
CA LEU A 99 13.32 7.00 3.37
C LEU A 99 13.41 6.38 4.78
N THR A 100 12.46 6.73 5.65
CA THR A 100 12.40 6.19 7.00
C THR A 100 10.96 6.12 7.50
N THR A 101 10.63 5.11 8.32
CA THR A 101 9.30 4.98 8.91
C THR A 101 9.19 5.77 10.20
N VAL A 102 7.97 6.26 10.50
CA VAL A 102 7.66 6.96 11.75
C VAL A 102 7.81 6.03 12.95
N LYS A 103 7.22 4.83 12.84
CA LYS A 103 7.31 3.78 13.86
C LYS A 103 8.12 2.62 13.27
N LYS A 104 9.21 2.26 13.91
CA LYS A 104 9.99 1.06 13.61
C LYS A 104 9.84 0.10 14.78
N ARG A 105 9.55 -1.16 14.50
CA ARG A 105 9.46 -2.21 15.52
C ARG A 105 10.84 -2.85 15.63
N TYR A 106 11.28 -3.04 16.86
CA TYR A 106 12.50 -3.78 17.19
C TYR A 106 12.10 -4.97 18.05
N TYR A 107 12.77 -6.09 17.84
CA TYR A 107 12.85 -7.15 18.84
C TYR A 107 14.19 -6.93 19.52
N ALA A 108 14.18 -6.74 20.83
CA ALA A 108 15.34 -6.46 21.64
C ALA A 108 15.17 -7.17 22.98
N TYR A 109 16.27 -7.61 23.57
CA TYR A 109 16.28 -8.16 24.93
C TYR A 109 16.07 -7.04 25.97
N GLU A 110 15.75 -7.39 27.23
CA GLU A 110 15.42 -6.40 28.27
C GLU A 110 16.58 -5.47 28.62
N ASP A 111 17.82 -5.93 28.42
CA ASP A 111 19.07 -5.23 28.68
C ASP A 111 19.60 -4.44 27.47
N GLU A 112 18.94 -4.50 26.32
CA GLU A 112 19.37 -3.80 25.11
C GLU A 112 18.76 -2.39 25.00
N ASP A 113 19.62 -1.39 24.87
CA ASP A 113 19.20 -0.03 24.57
C ASP A 113 18.79 0.12 23.10
N LEU A 114 17.54 0.55 22.88
CA LEU A 114 17.05 0.82 21.54
C LEU A 114 17.66 2.12 20.96
N PRO A 115 17.97 2.15 19.65
CA PRO A 115 18.54 3.34 19.03
C PRO A 115 17.56 4.51 19.10
N THR A 116 18.02 5.62 19.68
CA THR A 116 17.26 6.87 19.74
C THR A 116 17.16 7.48 18.34
N ARG A 117 15.93 7.58 17.82
CA ARG A 117 15.64 8.17 16.50
C ARG A 117 14.88 9.48 16.65
N GLN A 118 15.55 10.61 16.38
CA GLN A 118 14.94 11.93 16.48
C GLN A 118 14.71 12.53 15.09
N LEU A 119 13.55 13.18 14.93
CA LEU A 119 13.20 13.96 13.75
C LEU A 119 12.44 15.21 14.21
N LYS A 120 12.75 16.37 13.64
CA LYS A 120 12.08 17.64 14.01
C LYS A 120 10.55 17.60 13.80
N SER A 121 10.08 16.93 12.76
CA SER A 121 8.65 16.68 12.50
C SER A 121 8.48 15.56 11.47
N LYS A 122 7.41 14.76 11.61
CA LYS A 122 7.04 13.69 10.66
C LYS A 122 6.85 14.20 9.23
N ARG A 123 6.52 15.49 9.06
CA ARG A 123 6.36 16.13 7.75
C ARG A 123 7.67 16.24 6.97
N TYR A 124 8.82 16.19 7.65
CA TYR A 124 10.15 16.27 7.02
C TYR A 124 10.74 14.90 6.65
N ILE A 125 9.98 13.81 6.77
CA ILE A 125 10.43 12.51 6.24
C ILE A 125 10.50 12.63 4.71
N THR A 126 11.71 12.47 4.16
CA THR A 126 11.91 12.43 2.71
C THR A 126 11.08 11.30 2.12
N LYS A 127 10.17 11.67 1.22
CA LYS A 127 9.37 10.75 0.42
C LYS A 127 9.66 11.01 -1.06
N VAL A 128 9.83 9.93 -1.80
CA VAL A 128 10.10 9.96 -3.24
C VAL A 128 9.02 9.12 -3.91
N MET A 129 8.37 9.67 -4.93
CA MET A 129 7.42 8.91 -5.75
C MET A 129 8.19 8.15 -6.83
N PHE A 130 7.78 6.93 -7.09
CA PHE A 130 8.34 6.11 -8.15
C PHE A 130 7.23 5.64 -9.09
N LEU A 131 7.54 5.60 -10.38
CA LEU A 131 6.75 4.90 -11.37
C LEU A 131 7.23 3.45 -11.43
N ALA A 132 6.35 2.48 -11.18
CA ALA A 132 6.64 1.07 -11.36
C ALA A 132 5.87 0.53 -12.57
N ALA A 133 6.54 -0.25 -13.42
CA ALA A 133 5.92 -0.92 -14.54
C ALA A 133 6.17 -2.43 -14.47
N VAL A 134 5.09 -3.20 -14.56
CA VAL A 134 5.12 -4.66 -14.56
C VAL A 134 4.23 -5.22 -15.66
N ALA A 135 4.62 -6.33 -16.24
CA ALA A 135 3.84 -7.12 -17.18
C ALA A 135 3.67 -8.53 -16.65
N ARG A 136 2.79 -9.31 -17.28
CA ARG A 136 2.60 -10.72 -16.92
C ARG A 136 3.89 -11.53 -17.11
N PRO A 137 4.38 -12.26 -16.08
CA PRO A 137 5.51 -13.17 -16.22
C PRO A 137 5.28 -14.22 -17.30
N ARG A 138 6.33 -14.57 -18.05
CA ARG A 138 6.26 -15.52 -19.16
C ARG A 138 7.50 -16.38 -19.23
N TYR A 139 7.30 -17.64 -19.58
CA TYR A 139 8.40 -18.52 -19.97
C TYR A 139 8.69 -18.35 -21.46
N ASP A 140 9.96 -18.17 -21.78
CA ASP A 140 10.47 -18.16 -23.14
C ASP A 140 11.12 -19.52 -23.43
N TYR A 141 10.47 -20.29 -24.31
CA TYR A 141 10.90 -21.63 -24.68
C TYR A 141 12.19 -21.65 -25.51
N HIS A 142 12.46 -20.61 -26.30
CA HIS A 142 13.65 -20.54 -27.16
C HIS A 142 14.90 -20.26 -26.33
N ASN A 143 14.81 -19.27 -25.44
CA ASN A 143 15.93 -18.90 -24.57
C ASN A 143 15.97 -19.70 -23.26
N LYS A 144 15.03 -20.64 -23.07
CA LYS A 144 14.82 -21.41 -21.83
C LYS A 144 14.88 -20.53 -20.58
N CYS A 145 14.26 -19.35 -20.66
CA CYS A 145 14.36 -18.32 -19.62
C CYS A 145 13.00 -17.81 -19.18
N ILE A 146 12.90 -17.38 -17.92
CA ILE A 146 11.68 -16.77 -17.39
C ILE A 146 11.82 -15.26 -17.47
N PHE A 147 10.88 -14.60 -18.15
CA PHE A 147 10.59 -13.19 -17.94
C PHE A 147 9.75 -13.07 -16.67
N ASP A 148 10.31 -12.45 -15.63
CA ASP A 148 9.69 -12.31 -14.31
C ASP A 148 8.60 -11.24 -14.24
N GLY A 149 8.27 -10.60 -15.37
CA GLY A 149 7.28 -9.54 -15.44
C GLY A 149 7.79 -8.15 -15.04
N LYS A 150 9.01 -8.02 -14.50
CA LYS A 150 9.50 -6.73 -13.98
C LYS A 150 10.13 -5.91 -15.11
N ILE A 151 9.49 -4.79 -15.47
CA ILE A 151 10.01 -3.89 -16.50
C ILE A 151 10.98 -2.90 -15.86
N GLY A 152 10.52 -2.17 -14.84
CA GLY A 152 11.38 -1.23 -14.13
C GLY A 152 10.65 -0.42 -13.06
N VAL A 153 11.45 0.34 -12.32
CA VAL A 153 11.00 1.28 -11.30
C VAL A 153 11.84 2.55 -11.47
N TRP A 154 11.19 3.72 -11.57
CA TRP A 154 11.86 4.99 -11.85
C TRP A 154 11.43 6.07 -10.87
N PRO A 155 12.38 6.74 -10.18
CA PRO A 155 12.05 7.83 -9.28
C PRO A 155 11.63 9.09 -10.03
N PHE A 156 10.64 9.80 -9.52
CA PHE A 156 10.34 11.17 -9.90
C PHE A 156 11.22 12.13 -9.12
N VAL A 157 12.39 12.41 -9.70
CA VAL A 157 13.43 13.25 -9.11
C VAL A 157 14.04 14.17 -10.15
N GLU A 158 14.53 15.31 -9.69
CA GLU A 158 15.26 16.27 -10.50
C GLU A 158 16.58 16.64 -9.83
N ASN A 159 17.60 16.89 -10.67
CA ASN A 159 18.86 17.45 -10.22
C ASN A 159 18.73 18.97 -10.16
N VAL A 160 18.72 19.52 -8.95
CA VAL A 160 18.71 20.97 -8.70
C VAL A 160 20.01 21.38 -8.04
N LEU A 161 20.45 22.62 -8.29
CA LEU A 161 21.57 23.17 -7.55
C LEU A 161 21.06 23.79 -6.23
N ALA A 162 21.82 23.60 -5.16
CA ALA A 162 21.50 24.22 -3.87
C ALA A 162 21.44 25.75 -4.00
N LYS A 163 20.27 26.35 -3.74
CA LYS A 163 20.07 27.79 -3.88
C LYS A 163 20.71 28.62 -2.75
N ARG A 164 20.88 28.03 -1.56
CA ARG A 164 21.37 28.70 -0.35
C ARG A 164 22.54 27.92 0.25
N ASN A 165 23.43 28.65 0.92
CA ASN A 165 24.39 28.04 1.82
C ASN A 165 23.65 27.49 3.04
N SER A 166 24.07 26.31 3.49
CA SER A 166 23.68 25.73 4.76
C SER A 166 24.91 25.11 5.41
N ARG A 167 24.84 24.89 6.72
CA ARG A 167 25.94 24.29 7.50
C ARG A 167 26.49 22.99 6.88
N ASN A 168 25.63 22.19 6.25
CA ASN A 168 26.01 20.88 5.71
C ASN A 168 26.11 20.89 4.17
N ARG A 169 25.93 22.05 3.52
CA ARG A 169 25.87 22.12 2.06
C ARG A 169 26.12 23.54 1.53
N PRO A 170 27.21 23.79 0.80
CA PRO A 170 27.40 25.06 0.11
C PRO A 170 26.41 25.25 -1.05
N LYS A 171 26.21 26.51 -1.43
CA LYS A 171 25.42 26.91 -2.60
C LYS A 171 26.06 26.31 -3.85
N GLY A 172 25.23 25.84 -4.77
CA GLY A 172 25.70 25.23 -6.02
C GLY A 172 25.94 23.72 -5.95
N THR A 173 25.89 23.08 -4.77
CA THR A 173 26.05 21.60 -4.72
C THR A 173 24.87 20.90 -5.43
N PRO A 174 25.13 20.00 -6.40
CA PRO A 174 24.09 19.27 -7.13
C PRO A 174 23.30 18.37 -6.18
N LEU A 175 21.98 18.38 -6.32
CA LEU A 175 21.04 17.88 -5.33
C LEU A 175 19.91 17.13 -6.02
N LEU A 176 19.71 15.87 -5.65
CA LEU A 176 18.59 15.09 -6.14
C LEU A 176 17.39 15.35 -5.22
N VAL A 177 16.36 16.02 -5.74
CA VAL A 177 15.14 16.33 -4.98
C VAL A 177 13.92 15.65 -5.59
N PRO A 178 12.92 15.27 -4.77
CA PRO A 178 11.64 14.79 -5.30
C PRO A 178 10.98 15.86 -6.17
N GLN A 179 10.53 15.45 -7.36
CA GLN A 179 9.83 16.34 -8.28
C GLN A 179 8.31 16.16 -8.15
N THR A 180 7.55 17.25 -8.27
CA THR A 180 6.09 17.18 -8.40
C THR A 180 5.71 16.54 -9.71
N VAL A 181 4.81 15.56 -9.68
CA VAL A 181 4.37 14.85 -10.89
C VAL A 181 3.17 15.53 -11.49
N THR A 182 3.42 16.25 -12.57
CA THR A 182 2.40 16.80 -13.47
C THR A 182 2.15 15.80 -14.62
N ALA A 183 1.07 16.00 -15.37
CA ALA A 183 0.76 15.17 -16.54
C ALA A 183 1.92 15.13 -17.55
N GLU A 184 2.62 16.25 -17.76
CA GLU A 184 3.78 16.34 -18.65
C GLU A 184 4.98 15.52 -18.14
N VAL A 185 5.29 15.63 -16.85
CA VAL A 185 6.36 14.85 -16.21
C VAL A 185 6.05 13.36 -16.29
N TYR A 186 4.79 12.99 -16.05
CA TYR A 186 4.31 11.62 -16.13
C TYR A 186 4.43 11.06 -17.55
N LEU A 187 3.92 11.79 -18.55
CA LEU A 187 4.00 11.41 -19.95
C LEU A 187 5.46 11.23 -20.40
N LYS A 188 6.32 12.21 -20.05
CA LYS A 188 7.76 12.14 -20.32
C LYS A 188 8.40 10.92 -19.68
N MET A 189 8.01 10.57 -18.46
CA MET A 189 8.50 9.37 -17.77
C MET A 189 8.08 8.09 -18.51
N ILE A 190 6.81 7.95 -18.88
CA ILE A 190 6.32 6.77 -19.64
C ILE A 190 7.04 6.64 -20.98
N SER A 191 7.12 7.73 -21.76
CA SER A 191 7.74 7.70 -23.09
C SER A 191 9.24 7.39 -23.03
N LYS A 192 9.97 7.95 -22.06
CA LYS A 192 11.42 7.76 -21.96
C LYS A 192 11.80 6.46 -21.28
N SER A 193 11.11 6.10 -20.21
CA SER A 193 11.51 5.04 -19.29
C SER A 193 10.84 3.71 -19.64
N SER A 194 9.51 3.72 -19.77
CA SER A 194 8.72 2.52 -20.03
C SER A 194 8.91 2.05 -21.47
N CYS A 195 8.73 2.90 -22.48
CA CYS A 195 8.82 2.46 -23.87
C CYS A 195 10.23 2.02 -24.28
N ARG A 196 11.30 2.72 -23.88
CA ARG A 196 12.67 2.32 -24.24
C ARG A 196 13.09 1.01 -23.56
N ARG A 197 12.79 0.84 -22.27
CA ARG A 197 13.22 -0.36 -21.54
C ARG A 197 12.29 -1.55 -21.76
N PHE A 198 11.01 -1.31 -22.05
CA PHE A 198 10.12 -2.32 -22.61
C PHE A 198 10.67 -2.78 -23.96
N ARG A 199 11.03 -1.87 -24.88
CA ARG A 199 11.69 -2.25 -26.13
C ARG A 199 12.97 -3.05 -25.89
N GLN A 200 13.84 -2.65 -24.96
CA GLN A 200 15.05 -3.42 -24.67
C GLN A 200 14.74 -4.80 -24.06
N LYS A 201 14.00 -4.87 -22.94
CA LYS A 201 13.74 -6.13 -22.23
C LYS A 201 12.81 -7.07 -22.97
N CYS A 202 11.85 -6.53 -23.71
CA CYS A 202 10.89 -7.30 -24.47
C CYS A 202 11.36 -7.54 -25.91
N LEU A 203 11.88 -6.58 -26.68
CA LEU A 203 12.34 -6.88 -28.04
C LEU A 203 13.64 -7.68 -28.07
N ASP A 204 14.56 -7.55 -27.11
CA ASP A 204 15.77 -8.39 -27.12
C ASP A 204 15.47 -9.85 -26.72
N LYS A 205 14.29 -10.14 -26.16
CA LYS A 205 13.84 -11.50 -25.80
C LYS A 205 12.64 -12.01 -26.60
N ILE A 206 11.88 -11.13 -27.27
CA ILE A 206 10.64 -11.44 -28.00
C ILE A 206 10.82 -11.21 -29.51
N ARG A 207 12.02 -10.82 -29.98
CA ARG A 207 12.31 -10.69 -31.42
C ARG A 207 13.15 -11.86 -31.93
N VAL A 208 12.52 -13.03 -32.01
CA VAL A 208 12.70 -13.92 -33.16
C VAL A 208 11.33 -14.05 -33.80
N LYS A 209 11.29 -13.85 -35.11
CA LYS A 209 10.12 -13.67 -35.99
C LYS A 209 8.97 -14.65 -35.74
#